data_AF-A0A937GF09-F1
#
_entry.id   AF-A0A937GF09-F1
#
_cell.length_a   1.000
_cell.length_b   1.000
_cell.length_c   1.000
_cell.angle_alpha   90.00
_cell.angle_beta   90.00
_cell.angle_gamma   90.00
#
_symmetry.space_group_name_H-M   'P 1'
#
loop_
_entity.id
_entity.type
_entity.pdbx_description
1 polymer ?
#
loop_
_entity_poly.entity_id
_entity_poly.type
_entity_poly.pdbx_seq_one_letter_code
_entity_poly.pdbx_strand_id
1 'polypeptide(L)' 'MRDASGGVQNIVVFGGTSEIAVATLAHLLTPSTTAVVLACRDVDAGRAVAESLDVADTVEVVVEHWDATAHDSH' A
#
# COMPACT_ATOMS: atom_id res chain seq x y z
N MET A 1 -2.12 -0.61 13.21
CA MET A 1 -1.39 -1.26 14.32
C MET A 1 -0.01 -0.62 14.38
N ARG A 2 0.47 -0.25 15.58
CA ARG A 2 1.81 0.34 15.76
C ARG A 2 2.65 -0.59 16.60
N ASP A 3 3.95 -0.66 16.33
CA ASP A 3 4.88 -1.42 17.15
C ASP A 3 5.15 -0.72 18.50
N ALA A 4 5.98 -1.34 19.34
CA ALA A 4 6.35 -0.80 20.65
C ALA A 4 7.13 0.53 20.57
N SER A 5 7.68 0.88 19.39
CA SER A 5 8.33 2.16 19.11
C SER A 5 7.40 3.20 18.46
N GLY A 6 6.13 2.83 18.21
CA GLY A 6 5.14 3.67 17.55
C GLY A 6 5.17 3.62 16.02
N GLY A 7 6.02 2.79 15.42
CA GLY A 7 6.17 2.61 13.98
C GLY A 7 4.95 1.93 13.35
N VAL A 8 4.59 2.34 12.13
CA VAL A 8 3.45 1.77 11.39
C VAL A 8 3.90 0.48 10.71
N GLN A 9 3.28 -0.64 11.10
CA GLN A 9 3.62 -1.96 10.56
C GLN A 9 2.88 -2.27 9.26
N ASN A 10 1.58 -1.97 9.21
CA ASN A 10 0.72 -2.30 8.08
C ASN A 10 0.07 -1.04 7.51
N ILE A 11 0.22 -0.84 6.21
CA ILE A 11 -0.35 0.28 5.47
C ILE A 11 -1.33 -0.27 4.43
N VAL A 12 -2.53 0.29 4.37
CA VAL A 12 -3.50 0.03 3.30
C VAL A 12 -3.74 1.33 2.54
N VAL A 13 -3.62 1.28 1.22
CA VAL A 13 -3.75 2.44 0.35
C VAL A 13 -4.90 2.24 -0.63
N PHE A 14 -5.96 3.01 -0.44
CA PHE A 14 -7.09 3.04 -1.36
C PHE A 14 -6.81 4.02 -2.51
N GLY A 15 -6.86 3.54 -3.74
CA GLY A 15 -6.39 4.29 -4.90
C GLY A 15 -4.87 4.21 -5.06
N GLY A 16 -4.29 3.04 -4.77
CA GLY A 16 -2.85 2.78 -4.75
C GLY A 16 -2.09 3.06 -6.06
N THR A 17 -2.78 3.32 -7.17
CA THR A 17 -2.17 3.63 -8.47
C THR A 17 -1.92 5.14 -8.69
N SER A 18 -2.32 6.00 -7.76
CA SER A 18 -2.18 7.45 -7.92
C SER A 18 -0.79 7.96 -7.51
N GLU A 19 -0.33 9.05 -8.15
CA GLU A 19 0.92 9.71 -7.76
C GLU A 19 0.89 10.20 -6.30
N ILE A 20 -0.27 10.65 -5.82
CA ILE A 20 -0.47 11.07 -4.44
C ILE A 20 -0.29 9.88 -3.49
N ALA A 21 -0.80 8.69 -3.85
CA ALA A 21 -0.61 7.47 -3.07
C ALA A 21 0.87 7.10 -2.95
N VAL A 22 1.61 7.12 -4.07
CA VAL A 22 3.06 6.84 -4.08
C VAL A 22 3.84 7.84 -3.23
N ALA A 23 3.58 9.15 -3.40
CA ALA A 23 4.21 10.19 -2.60
C ALA A 23 3.88 10.05 -1.10
N THR A 24 2.63 9.68 -0.78
CA THR A 24 2.18 9.44 0.60
C THR A 24 2.91 8.24 1.20
N LEU A 25 3.04 7.14 0.47
CA LEU A 25 3.79 5.96 0.90
C LEU A 25 5.25 6.30 1.22
N ALA A 26 5.91 7.08 0.37
CA ALA A 26 7.30 7.51 0.62
C ALA A 26 7.49 8.25 1.96
N HIS A 27 6.45 8.89 2.49
CA HIS A 27 6.48 9.56 3.80
C HIS A 27 6.03 8.67 4.97
N LEU A 28 5.28 7.60 4.71
CA LEU A 28 4.72 6.71 5.74
C LEU A 28 5.54 5.45 5.96
N LEU A 29 6.35 5.05 4.97
CA LEU A 29 7.26 3.93 5.10
C LEU A 29 8.27 4.19 6.21
N THR A 30 8.42 3.23 7.10
CA THR A 30 9.39 3.25 8.20
C THR A 30 10.15 1.93 8.24
N PRO A 31 11.30 1.85 8.93
CA PRO A 31 11.98 0.57 9.15
C PRO A 31 11.12 -0.49 9.85
N SER A 32 10.04 -0.06 10.53
CA SER A 32 9.07 -0.94 11.19
C SER A 32 7.95 -1.43 10.26
N THR A 33 7.87 -0.94 9.03
CA THR A 33 6.84 -1.37 8.08
C THR A 33 7.11 -2.80 7.64
N THR A 34 6.07 -3.62 7.65
CA THR A 34 6.12 -5.05 7.30
C THR A 34 5.23 -5.36 6.10
N ALA A 35 4.15 -4.61 5.89
CA ALA A 35 3.24 -4.84 4.78
C ALA A 35 2.61 -3.55 4.22
N VAL A 36 2.46 -3.50 2.90
CA VAL A 36 1.73 -2.48 2.16
C VAL A 36 0.69 -3.16 1.25
N VAL A 37 -0.58 -2.80 1.38
CA VAL A 37 -1.65 -3.25 0.48
C VAL A 37 -2.05 -2.10 -0.44
N LEU A 38 -1.84 -2.28 -1.74
CA LEU A 38 -2.30 -1.38 -2.80
C LEU A 38 -3.69 -1.82 -3.27
N ALA A 39 -4.73 -1.19 -2.73
CA ALA A 39 -6.12 -1.43 -3.10
C ALA A 39 -6.50 -0.56 -4.31
N CYS A 40 -6.76 -1.20 -5.46
CA CYS A 40 -7.02 -0.51 -6.72
C CYS A 40 -7.93 -1.30 -7.67
N ARG A 41 -8.58 -0.61 -8.61
CA ARG A 41 -9.45 -1.24 -9.62
C ARG A 41 -8.65 -1.96 -10.71
N ASP A 42 -7.54 -1.36 -11.11
CA ASP A 42 -6.62 -1.91 -12.12
C ASP A 42 -5.43 -2.55 -11.42
N VAL A 43 -5.48 -3.89 -11.30
CA VAL A 43 -4.45 -4.68 -10.61
C VAL A 43 -3.12 -4.66 -11.35
N ASP A 44 -3.12 -4.59 -12.69
CA ASP A 44 -1.88 -4.57 -13.46
C ASP A 44 -1.16 -3.22 -13.31
N ALA A 45 -1.91 -2.11 -13.31
CA ALA A 45 -1.37 -0.81 -12.92
C ALA A 45 -0.87 -0.81 -11.48
N GLY A 46 -1.58 -1.49 -10.56
CA GLY A 46 -1.15 -1.66 -9.17
C GLY A 46 0.18 -2.42 -9.03
N ARG A 47 0.38 -3.48 -9.83
CA ARG A 47 1.64 -4.24 -9.89
C ARG A 47 2.79 -3.40 -10.39
N ALA A 48 2.58 -2.60 -11.43
CA ALA A 48 3.60 -1.67 -11.93
C ALA A 48 4.01 -0.66 -10.84
N VAL A 49 3.06 -0.16 -10.04
CA VAL A 49 3.38 0.68 -8.89
C VAL A 49 4.15 -0.09 -7.83
N ALA A 50 3.70 -1.29 -7.46
CA ALA A 50 4.39 -2.14 -6.48
C ALA A 50 5.86 -2.39 -6.85
N GLU A 51 6.14 -2.68 -8.12
CA GLU A 51 7.50 -2.89 -8.65
C GLU A 51 8.36 -1.61 -8.62
N SER A 52 7.72 -0.43 -8.65
CA SER A 52 8.42 0.87 -8.62
C SER A 52 8.70 1.40 -7.21
N LEU A 53 8.12 0.79 -6.16
CA LEU A 53 8.29 1.25 -4.79
C LEU A 53 9.70 0.91 -4.29
N ASP A 54 10.39 1.92 -3.77
CA ASP A 54 11.66 1.75 -3.05
C ASP A 54 11.37 1.35 -1.59
N VAL A 55 11.15 0.06 -1.36
CA VAL A 55 10.89 -0.54 -0.05
C VAL A 55 11.94 -1.60 0.28
N ALA A 56 12.15 -1.87 1.56
CA ALA A 56 13.04 -2.95 1.97
C ALA A 56 12.49 -4.32 1.53
N ASP A 57 13.36 -5.27 1.20
CA ASP A 57 12.99 -6.65 0.78
C ASP A 57 12.15 -7.41 1.83
N THR A 58 12.17 -6.95 3.08
CA THR A 58 11.36 -7.51 4.18
C THR A 58 9.92 -7.00 4.20
N VAL A 59 9.59 -6.02 3.37
CA VAL A 59 8.24 -5.45 3.26
C VAL A 59 7.46 -6.23 2.21
N GLU A 60 6.36 -6.85 2.62
CA GLU A 60 5.42 -7.47 1.69
C GLU A 60 4.57 -6.40 1.01
N VAL A 61 4.60 -6.33 -0.32
CA VAL A 61 3.71 -5.46 -1.09
C VAL A 61 2.66 -6.32 -1.79
N VAL A 62 1.41 -6.16 -1.39
CA VAL A 62 0.26 -6.89 -1.93
C VAL A 62 -0.56 -5.93 -2.80
N VAL A 63 -0.97 -6.39 -3.97
CA VAL A 63 -1.91 -5.65 -4.83
C VAL A 63 -3.25 -6.36 -4.80
N GLU A 64 -4.28 -5.66 -4.33
CA GLU A 64 -5.63 -6.20 -4.19
C GLU A 64 -6.62 -5.43 -5.05
N HIS A 65 -7.49 -6.18 -5.74
CA HIS A 65 -8.60 -5.58 -6.46
C HIS A 65 -9.60 -4.97 -5.47
N TRP A 66 -9.85 -3.67 -5.59
CA TRP A 66 -10.81 -2.99 -4.74
C TRP A 66 -11.46 -1.78 -5.43
N ASP A 67 -12.78 -1.68 -5.28
CA ASP A 67 -13.59 -0.56 -5.78
C ASP A 67 -14.40 0.07 -4.63
N ALA A 68 -14.12 1.35 -4.33
CA ALA A 68 -14.83 2.14 -3.33
C ALA A 68 -16.32 2.30 -3.61
N THR A 69 -16.72 2.18 -4.87
CA THR A 69 -18.10 2.36 -5.34
C THR A 69 -18.89 1.05 -5.32
N ALA A 70 -18.24 -0.09 -5.11
CA ALA A 70 -18.89 -1.38 -4.97
C ALA A 70 -19.32 -1.61 -3.51
N HIS A 71 -20.35 -0.89 -3.08
CA HIS A 71 -20.83 -0.87 -1.69
C HIS A 71 -21.19 -2.25 -1.13
N ASP A 72 -21.59 -3.19 -1.98
CA ASP A 72 -22.01 -4.54 -1.57
C ASP A 72 -20.84 -5.50 -1.30
N SER A 73 -19.60 -5.07 -1.55
CA SER A 73 -18.42 -5.93 -1.41
C SER A 73 -17.59 -5.71 -0.14
N HIS A 74 -17.94 -4.71 0.70
CA HIS A 74 -17.18 -4.35 1.91
C HIS A 74 -18.06 -3.88 3.08
#